data_AF-A0A0N4XEN2-F1
#
_entry.id   AF-A0A0N4XEN2-F1
#
_cell.length_a   1.000
_cell.length_b   1.000
_cell.length_c   1.000
_cell.angle_alpha   90.00
_cell.angle_beta   90.00
_cell.angle_gamma   90.00
#
_symmetry.space_group_name_H-M   'P 1'
#
loop_
_entity.id
_entity.type
_entity.pdbx_description
1 polymer ?
#
loop_
_entity_poly.entity_id
_entity_poly.type
_entity_poly.pdbx_seq_one_letter_code
_entity_poly.pdbx_strand_id
1 'polypeptide(L)'
;MRGSPPTAYSVAPLRAIIVFEELCTEWGLTSNVRWKLNVPYEELMDLLSESLIFIHTMWNEHFGISVVEGMAAGTITLAHDSGAVTSQV
;
A
#
# COMPACT_ATOMS: atom_id res chain seq x y z
N MET A 1 2.86 -13.36 -29.99
CA MET A 1 2.85 -11.88 -29.86
C MET A 1 1.44 -11.44 -29.52
N ARG A 2 1.06 -11.44 -28.23
CA ARG A 2 -0.23 -10.90 -27.78
C ARG A 2 0.02 -9.42 -27.46
N GLY A 3 -0.59 -8.53 -28.23
CA GLY A 3 -0.49 -7.09 -28.02
C GLY A 3 -0.95 -6.74 -26.61
N SER A 4 -0.12 -6.00 -25.89
CA SER A 4 -0.44 -5.49 -24.56
C SER A 4 -1.64 -4.54 -24.66
N PRO A 5 -2.64 -4.63 -23.76
CA PRO A 5 -3.78 -3.72 -23.78
C PRO A 5 -3.33 -2.27 -23.52
N PRO A 6 -4.02 -1.29 -24.14
CA PRO A 6 -3.59 0.10 -24.13
C PRO A 6 -3.78 0.73 -22.74
N THR A 7 -2.69 1.29 -22.21
CA THR A 7 -2.60 2.35 -21.18
C THR A 7 -3.80 2.49 -20.22
N ALA A 8 -3.86 1.64 -19.19
CA ALA A 8 -4.83 1.71 -18.09
C ALA A 8 -4.45 2.70 -16.96
N TYR A 9 -3.42 3.53 -17.14
CA TYR A 9 -2.84 4.34 -16.05
C TYR A 9 -3.58 5.66 -15.74
N SER A 10 -4.63 6.03 -16.50
CA SER A 10 -5.27 7.35 -16.34
C SER A 10 -6.39 7.40 -15.28
N VAL A 11 -6.98 6.27 -14.87
CA VAL A 11 -8.19 6.26 -13.98
C VAL A 11 -8.22 5.11 -12.97
N ALA A 12 -7.17 4.28 -12.89
CA ALA A 12 -7.11 3.10 -12.04
C ALA A 12 -7.19 3.35 -10.51
N PRO A 13 -6.52 4.37 -9.92
CA PRO A 13 -6.44 4.47 -8.46
C PRO A 13 -7.77 4.85 -7.79
N LEU A 14 -8.59 5.68 -8.44
CA LEU A 14 -9.91 6.07 -7.91
C LEU A 14 -10.92 4.92 -7.94
N ARG A 15 -10.73 3.90 -8.78
CA ARG A 15 -11.59 2.71 -8.75
C ARG A 15 -11.22 1.75 -7.62
N ALA A 16 -9.93 1.65 -7.27
CA ALA A 16 -9.49 0.73 -6.24
C ALA A 16 -10.08 1.08 -4.87
N ILE A 17 -10.12 2.37 -4.51
CA ILE A 17 -10.67 2.81 -3.23
C ILE A 17 -12.15 2.45 -3.08
N ILE A 18 -12.95 2.64 -4.13
CA ILE A 18 -14.38 2.31 -4.12
C ILE A 18 -14.58 0.81 -3.86
N VAL A 19 -13.81 -0.04 -4.54
CA VAL A 19 -13.87 -1.49 -4.34
C VAL A 19 -13.52 -1.87 -2.90
N PHE A 20 -12.51 -1.23 -2.30
CA PHE A 20 -12.16 -1.52 -0.92
C PHE A 20 -13.19 -1.00 0.09
N GLU A 21 -13.83 0.14 -0.17
CA GLU A 21 -14.91 0.66 0.66
C GLU A 21 -16.14 -0.26 0.64
N GLU A 22 -16.48 -0.80 -0.53
CA GLU A 22 -17.54 -1.80 -0.69
C GLU A 22 -17.22 -3.07 0.10
N LEU A 23 -15.99 -3.60 -0.01
CA LEU A 23 -15.55 -4.78 0.75
C LEU A 23 -15.55 -4.54 2.27
N CYS A 24 -15.11 -3.36 2.72
CA CYS A 24 -15.16 -3.01 4.15
C CYS A 24 -16.60 -2.95 4.66
N THR A 25 -17.54 -2.52 3.82
CA THR A 25 -18.96 -2.49 4.16
C THR A 25 -19.53 -3.91 4.24
N GLU A 26 -19.24 -4.74 3.24
CA GLU A 26 -19.67 -6.15 3.20
C GLU A 26 -19.17 -6.94 4.41
N TRP A 27 -17.93 -6.69 4.85
CA TRP A 27 -17.32 -7.40 5.97
C TRP A 27 -17.54 -6.74 7.34
N GLY A 28 -18.28 -5.62 7.40
CA GLY A 28 -18.56 -4.92 8.66
C GLY A 28 -17.34 -4.26 9.31
N LEU A 29 -16.33 -3.90 8.52
CA LEU A 29 -15.04 -3.33 8.97
C LEU A 29 -14.97 -1.81 8.90
N THR A 30 -16.04 -1.13 8.49
CA THR A 30 -16.06 0.32 8.26
C THR A 30 -15.64 1.14 9.49
N SER A 31 -15.88 0.65 10.71
CA SER A 31 -15.44 1.32 11.94
C SER A 31 -13.94 1.15 12.26
N ASN A 32 -13.27 0.19 11.62
CA ASN A 32 -11.88 -0.17 11.86
C ASN A 32 -10.93 0.38 10.78
N VAL A 33 -11.45 0.92 9.69
CA VAL A 33 -10.66 1.41 8.55
C VAL A 33 -10.80 2.92 8.43
N ARG A 34 -9.65 3.60 8.32
CA ARG A 34 -9.58 5.04 8.03
C ARG A 34 -8.77 5.24 6.76
N TRP A 35 -9.40 5.81 5.74
CA TRP A 35 -8.75 6.09 4.45
C TRP A 35 -8.01 7.43 4.50
N LYS A 36 -6.72 7.42 4.17
CA LYS A 36 -5.86 8.60 4.05
C LYS A 36 -5.23 8.59 2.65
N LEU A 37 -5.82 9.35 1.72
CA LEU A 37 -5.41 9.35 0.30
C LEU A 37 -4.53 10.55 0.00
N ASN A 38 -3.37 10.32 -0.62
CA ASN A 38 -2.45 11.36 -1.08
C ASN A 38 -2.16 12.43 -0.01
N VAL A 39 -2.00 12.01 1.25
CA VAL A 39 -1.63 12.92 2.34
C VAL A 39 -0.24 13.52 2.08
N PRO A 40 0.05 14.72 2.57
CA PRO A 40 1.40 15.27 2.54
C PRO A 40 2.41 14.31 3.16
N TYR A 41 3.65 14.35 2.67
CA TYR A 41 4.71 13.44 3.13
C TYR A 41 4.93 13.51 4.66
N GLU A 42 4.87 14.71 5.23
CA GLU A 42 4.99 14.91 6.69
C GLU A 42 3.89 14.16 7.45
N GLU A 43 2.62 14.25 7.01
CA GLU A 43 1.50 13.52 7.62
C GLU A 43 1.66 12.00 7.45
N LEU A 44 2.19 11.54 6.31
CA LEU A 44 2.50 10.12 6.12
C LEU A 44 3.53 9.62 7.13
N MET A 45 4.59 10.38 7.38
CA MET A 45 5.62 10.02 8.36
C MET A 45 5.07 9.98 9.78
N ASP A 46 4.22 10.94 10.16
CA ASP A 46 3.52 10.94 11.45
C ASP A 46 2.68 9.67 11.61
N LEU A 47 1.86 9.34 10.60
CA LEU A 47 1.03 8.13 10.59
C LEU A 47 1.87 6.84 10.70
N LEU A 48 3.00 6.76 10.01
CA LEU A 48 3.90 5.61 10.10
C LEU A 48 4.54 5.50 11.50
N SER A 49 4.92 6.62 12.11
CA SER A 49 5.53 6.64 13.45
C SER A 49 4.57 6.19 14.56
N GLU A 50 3.27 6.45 14.39
CA GLU A 50 2.21 6.00 15.31
C GLU A 50 1.75 4.56 15.05
N SER A 51 2.14 3.97 13.92
CA SER A 51 1.69 2.64 13.49
C SER A 51 2.50 1.52 14.14
N LEU A 52 1.81 0.43 14.52
CA LEU A 52 2.48 -0.78 15.03
C LEU A 52 3.03 -1.67 13.90
N ILE A 53 2.26 -1.80 12.81
CA ILE A 53 2.52 -2.73 11.71
C ILE A 53 2.42 -1.97 10.40
N PHE A 54 3.44 -2.09 9.56
CA PHE A 54 3.41 -1.64 8.16
C PHE A 54 3.23 -2.86 7.25
N ILE A 55 2.23 -2.82 6.36
CA ILE A 55 1.93 -3.93 5.45
C ILE A 55 2.09 -3.48 3.99
N HIS A 56 2.92 -4.18 3.23
CA HIS A 56 3.12 -3.93 1.80
C HIS A 56 2.79 -5.17 0.97
N THR A 57 1.71 -5.09 0.18
CA THR A 57 1.15 -6.24 -0.55
C THR A 57 1.45 -6.25 -2.05
N MET A 58 2.20 -5.27 -2.58
CA MET A 58 2.52 -5.23 -4.00
C MET A 58 3.43 -6.39 -4.39
N TRP A 59 2.99 -7.17 -5.38
CA TRP A 59 3.79 -8.23 -5.98
C TRP A 59 4.85 -7.65 -6.92
N ASN A 60 6.05 -8.21 -6.86
CA ASN A 60 7.22 -7.80 -7.64
C ASN A 60 7.54 -6.30 -7.46
N GLU A 61 7.57 -5.85 -6.21
CA GLU A 61 7.94 -4.48 -5.86
C GLU A 61 9.35 -4.15 -6.39
N HIS A 62 9.48 -3.05 -7.12
CA HIS A 62 10.69 -2.77 -7.90
C HIS A 62 11.87 -2.30 -7.05
N PHE A 63 11.61 -1.57 -5.96
CA PHE A 63 12.66 -1.05 -5.08
C PHE A 63 12.31 -1.23 -3.60
N GLY A 64 11.06 -0.96 -3.22
CA GLY A 64 10.63 -1.05 -1.82
C GLY A 64 10.91 0.23 -1.01
N ILE A 65 10.79 1.42 -1.62
CA ILE A 65 10.96 2.70 -0.89
C ILE A 65 10.00 2.75 0.31
N SER A 66 8.72 2.43 0.07
CA SER A 66 7.68 2.38 1.10
C SER A 66 8.00 1.36 2.22
N VAL A 67 8.63 0.24 1.89
CA VAL A 67 9.08 -0.77 2.86
C VAL A 67 10.19 -0.22 3.75
N VAL A 68 11.18 0.44 3.15
CA VAL A 68 12.26 1.10 3.90
C VAL A 68 11.72 2.21 4.80
N GLU A 69 10.72 2.97 4.34
CA GLU A 69 10.05 3.99 5.16
C GLU A 69 9.34 3.38 6.38
N GLY A 70 8.61 2.27 6.19
CA GLY A 70 8.00 1.52 7.29
C GLY A 70 9.02 0.98 8.30
N MET A 71 10.16 0.47 7.81
CA MET A 71 11.26 0.02 8.66
C MET A 71 11.92 1.18 9.42
N ALA A 72 12.15 2.31 8.75
CA ALA A 72 12.75 3.50 9.34
C ALA A 72 11.86 4.12 10.43
N ALA A 73 10.53 4.03 10.27
CA ALA A 73 9.56 4.44 11.27
C ALA A 73 9.49 3.49 12.50
N GLY A 74 10.22 2.37 12.48
CA GLY A 74 10.28 1.42 13.60
C GLY A 74 9.09 0.45 13.68
N THR A 75 8.30 0.34 12.61
CA THR A 75 7.14 -0.57 12.57
C THR A 75 7.56 -2.03 12.39
N ILE A 76 6.71 -2.96 12.83
CA ILE A 76 6.82 -4.36 12.41
C ILE A 76 6.42 -4.43 10.94
N THR A 77 7.41 -4.57 10.07
CA THR A 77 7.21 -4.53 8.62
C THR A 77 6.89 -5.92 8.06
N LEU A 78 5.70 -6.06 7.47
CA LEU A 78 5.25 -7.24 6.73
C LEU A 78 5.17 -6.89 5.25
N ALA A 79 6.05 -7.45 4.44
CA ALA A 79 6.07 -7.20 3.00
C ALA A 79 5.99 -8.50 2.20
N HIS A 80 5.44 -8.43 0.99
CA HIS A 80 5.36 -9.58 0.11
C HIS A 80 6.76 -10.08 -0.27
N ASP A 81 6.97 -11.40 -0.21
CA ASP A 81 8.23 -12.07 -0.60
C ASP A 81 8.37 -12.13 -2.14
N SER A 82 8.57 -10.98 -2.77
CA SER A 82 8.83 -10.87 -4.20
C SER A 82 9.52 -9.55 -4.55
N GLY A 83 10.21 -9.51 -5.69
CA GLY A 83 10.86 -8.30 -6.18
C GLY A 83 12.08 -7.89 -5.34
N ALA A 84 12.34 -6.58 -5.24
CA ALA A 84 13.47 -6.03 -4.48
C ALA A 84 13.36 -6.24 -2.97
N VAL A 85 12.13 -6.45 -2.45
CA VAL A 85 11.87 -6.67 -1.03
C VAL A 85 12.52 -7.95 -0.52
N THR A 86 12.53 -9.03 -1.31
CA THR A 86 13.14 -10.32 -0.94
C THR A 86 14.65 -10.21 -0.71
N SER A 87 15.32 -9.25 -1.36
CA SER A 87 16.77 -9.05 -1.23
C SER A 87 17.20 -8.09 -0.10
N GLN A 88 16.24 -7.55 0.67
CA GLN A 88 16.52 -6.61 1.78
C GLN A 88 16.81 -7.33 3.12
N VAL A 89 16.99 -8.65 3.09
CA VAL A 89 17.36 -9.50 4.24
C VAL A 89 18.78 -10.06 4.12
#